data_AF-A0A7C3CJV0-F1
#
_entry.id   AF-A0A7C3CJV0-F1
#
_cell.length_a   1.000
_cell.length_b   1.000
_cell.length_c   1.000
_cell.angle_alpha   90.00
_cell.angle_beta   90.00
_cell.angle_gamma   90.00
#
_symmetry.space_group_name_H-M   'P 1'
#
loop_
_entity.id
_entity.type
_entity.pdbx_description
1 polymer ?
#
loop_
_entity_poly.entity_id
_entity_poly.type
_entity_poly.pdbx_seq_one_letter_code
_entity_poly.pdbx_strand_id
1 'polypeptide(L)' 'IKQAFRYGLIENDDLLLDMLSERNLCAHLYDEKLAEEVYGRIKEIYVPELEGLILSLKEKL' A
#
# COMPACT_ATOMS: atom_id res chain seq x y z
N ILE A 1 -4.54 2.64 -9.35
CA ILE A 1 -5.20 1.60 -8.52
C ILE A 1 -6.40 1.00 -9.23
N LYS A 2 -7.53 1.71 -9.42
CA LYS A 2 -8.74 1.13 -10.06
C LYS A 2 -8.51 0.40 -11.39
N GLN A 3 -7.62 0.92 -12.23
CA GLN A 3 -7.23 0.22 -13.47
C GLN A 3 -6.46 -1.08 -13.19
N ALA A 4 -5.49 -1.03 -12.29
CA ALA A 4 -4.71 -2.20 -11.91
C ALA A 4 -5.61 -3.32 -11.35
N PHE A 5 -6.62 -2.96 -10.55
CA PHE A 5 -7.63 -3.89 -10.08
C PHE A 5 -8.46 -4.49 -11.23
N ARG A 6 -8.94 -3.65 -12.14
CA ARG A 6 -9.65 -4.12 -13.35
C ARG A 6 -8.84 -5.08 -14.22
N TYR A 7 -7.52 -4.91 -14.26
CA TYR A 7 -6.61 -5.79 -14.99
C TYR A 7 -6.11 -6.99 -14.18
N GLY A 8 -6.61 -7.18 -12.95
CA GLY A 8 -6.20 -8.26 -12.04
C GLY A 8 -4.71 -8.20 -11.73
N LEU A 9 -4.16 -6.99 -11.59
CA LEU A 9 -2.77 -6.76 -11.17
C LEU A 9 -2.65 -6.58 -9.66
N ILE A 10 -3.76 -6.26 -9.00
CA ILE A 10 -3.91 -6.13 -7.56
C ILE A 10 -5.23 -6.78 -7.17
N GLU A 11 -5.28 -7.42 -6.00
CA GLU A 11 -6.47 -8.12 -5.53
C GLU A 11 -7.34 -7.26 -4.61
N ASN A 12 -6.74 -6.26 -3.93
CA ASN A 12 -7.42 -5.41 -2.97
C ASN A 12 -7.14 -3.92 -3.27
N ASP A 13 -8.04 -3.25 -3.99
CA ASP A 13 -7.87 -1.84 -4.31
C ASP A 13 -8.13 -0.91 -3.13
N ASP A 14 -9.04 -1.26 -2.23
CA ASP A 14 -9.33 -0.50 -1.01
C ASP A 14 -8.07 -0.35 -0.14
N LEU A 15 -7.31 -1.43 0.04
CA LEU A 15 -6.10 -1.42 0.86
C LEU A 15 -4.98 -0.53 0.27
N LEU A 16 -4.82 -0.53 -1.05
CA LEU A 16 -3.87 0.36 -1.73
C LEU A 16 -4.36 1.82 -1.75
N LEU A 17 -5.67 2.06 -1.71
CA LEU A 17 -6.26 3.40 -1.56
C LEU A 17 -6.05 3.93 -0.14
N ASP A 18 -6.17 3.07 0.87
CA ASP A 18 -5.86 3.39 2.26
C ASP A 18 -4.39 3.76 2.43
N MET A 19 -3.48 2.97 1.83
CA MET A 19 -2.04 3.29 1.80
C MET A 19 -1.77 4.68 1.19
N LEU A 20 -2.43 5.03 0.08
CA LEU A 20 -2.28 6.35 -0.54
C LEU A 20 -2.77 7.48 0.36
N SER A 21 -3.86 7.22 1.11
CA SER A 21 -4.45 8.18 2.04
C SER A 21 -3.54 8.39 3.25
N GLU A 22 -3.01 7.31 3.83
CA GLU A 22 -2.05 7.36 4.93
C GLU A 22 -0.76 8.09 4.56
N ARG A 23 -0.23 7.85 3.35
CA ARG A 23 0.96 8.55 2.87
C ARG A 23 0.78 10.08 2.92
N ASN A 24 -0.42 10.59 2.62
CA ASN A 24 -0.68 12.03 2.69
C ASN A 24 -0.63 12.55 4.15
N LEU A 25 -0.94 11.70 5.13
CA LEU A 25 -0.89 12.01 6.56
C LEU A 25 0.53 11.88 7.15
N CYS A 26 1.44 11.17 6.46
CA CYS A 26 2.83 11.03 6.91
C CYS A 26 3.55 12.38 7.08
N ALA A 27 3.15 13.43 6.36
CA ALA A 27 3.69 14.79 6.53
C ALA A 27 3.36 15.42 7.90
N HIS A 28 2.42 14.84 8.65
CA HIS A 28 1.94 15.29 9.95
C HIS A 28 2.33 14.37 11.11
N LEU A 29 3.30 13.46 10.89
CA LEU A 29 3.83 12.52 11.88
C LEU A 29 4.72 13.21 12.94
N TYR A 30 4.15 14.13 13.71
CA TYR A 30 4.79 14.72 14.88
C TYR A 30 4.57 13.91 16.16
N ASP A 31 3.64 12.94 16.11
CA ASP A 31 3.34 12.00 17.19
C ASP A 31 4.07 10.67 16.96
N GLU A 32 4.97 10.32 17.87
CA GLU A 32 5.78 9.10 17.83
C GLU A 32 4.93 7.83 17.84
N LYS A 33 3.80 7.83 18.58
CA LYS A 33 2.90 6.68 18.62
C LYS A 33 2.23 6.47 17.27
N LEU A 34 1.78 7.55 16.63
CA LEU A 34 1.22 7.49 15.30
C LEU A 34 2.27 7.04 14.27
N ALA A 35 3.52 7.46 14.43
CA ALA A 35 4.62 7.04 13.57
C ALA A 35 4.89 5.54 13.67
N GLU A 36 4.85 4.98 14.88
CA GLU A 36 5.03 3.55 15.09
C GLU A 36 3.86 2.72 14.53
N GLU A 37 2.63 3.21 14.67
CA GLU A 37 1.44 2.59 14.06
C GLU A 37 1.51 2.59 12.53
N VAL A 38 1.86 3.73 11.91
CA VAL A 38 2.04 3.84 10.46
C VAL A 38 3.19 2.96 9.98
N TYR A 39 4.31 2.91 10.71
CA TYR A 39 5.43 2.01 10.41
C TYR A 39 4.99 0.54 10.42
N GLY A 40 4.22 0.14 11.43
CA GLY A 40 3.63 -1.20 11.52
C GLY A 40 2.77 -1.53 10.30
N ARG A 41 1.88 -0.62 9.88
CA ARG A 41 1.04 -0.81 8.69
C ARG A 41 1.87 -0.90 7.41
N ILE A 42 2.90 -0.06 7.25
CA ILE A 42 3.81 -0.14 6.10
C ILE A 42 4.46 -1.52 6.03
N LYS A 43 5.06 -1.97 7.13
CA LYS A 43 5.84 -3.20 7.17
C LYS A 43 4.99 -4.45 7.00
N GLU A 44 3.86 -4.53 7.69
CA GLU A 44 3.07 -5.76 7.79
C GLU A 44 1.95 -5.83 6.75
N ILE A 45 1.51 -4.70 6.19
CA ILE A 45 0.36 -4.65 5.27
C ILE A 45 0.80 -4.17 3.88
N TYR A 46 1.44 -3.00 3.79
CA TYR A 46 1.67 -2.38 2.49
C TYR A 46 2.84 -2.96 1.70
N VAL A 47 3.92 -3.36 2.37
CA VAL A 47 5.07 -4.00 1.71
C VAL A 47 4.68 -5.32 1.02
N PRO A 48 4.02 -6.28 1.69
CA PRO A 48 3.60 -7.53 1.04
C PRO A 48 2.69 -7.31 -0.19
N GLU A 49 1.80 -6.34 -0.12
CA GLU A 49 0.86 -6.01 -1.20
C GLU A 49 1.56 -5.41 -2.42
N LEU A 50 2.57 -4.56 -2.18
CA LEU A 50 3.42 -4.02 -3.25
C LEU A 50 4.32 -5.08 -3.86
N GLU A 51 4.85 -6.01 -3.06
CA GLU A 51 5.62 -7.16 -3.56
C GLU A 51 4.77 -8.06 -4.46
N GLY A 52 3.52 -8.34 -4.06
CA GLY A 52 2.54 -9.06 -4.87
C GLY A 52 2.28 -8.38 -6.21
N LEU A 53 2.03 -7.06 -6.20
CA LEU A 53 1.89 -6.27 -7.43
C LEU A 53 3.11 -6.38 -8.34
N ILE A 54 4.33 -6.25 -7.79
CA ILE A 54 5.57 -6.36 -8.57
C ILE A 54 5.68 -7.75 -9.21
N LEU A 55 5.31 -8.81 -8.49
CA LEU A 55 5.30 -10.18 -9.02
C LEU A 55 4.32 -10.30 -10.19
N SER A 56 3.07 -9.86 -10.00
CA SER A 56 2.04 -9.91 -11.04
C SER A 56 2.40 -9.08 -12.28
N LEU A 57 3.13 -7.97 -12.10
CA LEU A 57 3.64 -7.18 -13.21
C LEU A 57 4.74 -7.92 -13.99
N LYS A 58 5.65 -8.61 -13.30
CA LYS A 58 6.71 -9.40 -13.93
C LYS A 58 6.18 -10.59 -14.71
N GLU A 59 5.09 -11.21 -14.26
CA GLU A 59 4.48 -12.34 -14.97
C GLU A 59 3.75 -11.92 -16.25
N LYS A 60 3.34 -10.65 -16.37
CA LYS A 60 2.56 -10.13 -17.50
C LYS A 60 3.38 -9.31 -18.50
N LEU A 61 4.67 -9.09 -18.23
CA LEU A 61 5.65 -8.40 -19.08
C LEU A 61 6.56 -9.43 -19.78
#